data_AF-A0A1V4V6I6-F1
#
_entry.id   AF-A0A1V4V6I6-F1
#
_cell.length_a   1.000
_cell.length_b   1.000
_cell.length_c   1.000
_cell.angle_alpha   90.00
_cell.angle_beta   90.00
_cell.angle_gamma   90.00
#
_symmetry.space_group_name_H-M   'P 1'
#
loop_
_entity.id
_entity.type
_entity.pdbx_description
1 polymer ?
#
loop_
_entity_poly.entity_id
_entity_poly.type
_entity_poly.pdbx_seq_one_letter_code
_entity_poly.pdbx_strand_id
1 'polypeptide(L)'
;MGKRTRIINDPSDLVPLLLAFGSEVHKRVFEELCEDWRTEAELSELMSDERGVHRSLELLKKSGLVETKWKMPKPGESPEKEYHSSYSRVQANFVCPLEDLSELIYITSMSDDELRDTTERIREIVANGNTSLSNLSRELNLSQAFIRGAAKRAEGLAVRGQRIELSKDEG
;
A
#
# COMPACT_ATOMS: atom_id res chain seq x y z
N MET A 1 22.14 -7.00 -10.57
CA MET A 1 21.01 -6.57 -11.41
C MET A 1 20.91 -5.05 -11.40
N GLY A 2 20.45 -4.44 -12.49
CA GLY A 2 20.32 -2.98 -12.58
C GLY A 2 19.30 -2.45 -11.59
N LYS A 3 19.73 -1.57 -10.69
CA LYS A 3 18.89 -0.97 -9.66
C LYS A 3 17.86 -0.02 -10.30
N ARG A 4 16.56 -0.29 -10.11
CA ARG A 4 15.46 0.49 -10.71
C ARG A 4 15.18 1.78 -9.92
N THR A 5 14.64 2.79 -10.61
CA THR A 5 14.10 4.01 -10.01
C THR A 5 12.58 3.93 -9.98
N ARG A 6 11.96 4.07 -8.80
CA ARG A 6 10.51 4.23 -8.65
C ARG A 6 10.16 5.69 -8.88
N ILE A 7 9.37 5.96 -9.92
CA ILE A 7 8.84 7.31 -10.18
C ILE A 7 7.46 7.42 -9.51
N ILE A 8 7.29 8.41 -8.63
CA ILE A 8 6.04 8.73 -7.95
C ILE A 8 5.44 9.94 -8.66
N ASN A 9 4.32 9.74 -9.35
CA ASN A 9 3.64 10.81 -10.11
C ASN A 9 2.32 11.25 -9.47
N ASP A 10 1.75 10.44 -8.56
CA ASP A 10 0.56 10.81 -7.79
C ASP A 10 1.01 11.09 -6.34
N PRO A 11 0.75 12.27 -5.77
CA PRO A 11 1.15 12.59 -4.40
C PRO A 11 0.57 11.61 -3.37
N SER A 12 -0.60 11.01 -3.64
CA SER A 12 -1.22 10.05 -2.71
C SER A 12 -0.46 8.72 -2.62
N ASP A 13 0.42 8.40 -3.56
CA ASP A 13 1.35 7.27 -3.46
C ASP A 13 2.37 7.45 -2.32
N LEU A 14 2.55 8.67 -1.78
CA LEU A 14 3.36 8.89 -0.59
C LEU A 14 2.78 8.22 0.65
N VAL A 15 1.45 8.04 0.73
CA VAL A 15 0.80 7.48 1.93
C VAL A 15 1.30 6.06 2.25
N PRO A 16 1.17 5.06 1.36
CA PRO A 16 1.66 3.72 1.65
C PRO A 16 3.20 3.65 1.80
N LEU A 17 3.94 4.55 1.13
CA LEU A 17 5.39 4.65 1.28
C LEU A 17 5.81 5.13 2.66
N LEU A 18 5.22 6.22 3.15
CA LEU A 18 5.52 6.77 4.47
C LEU A 18 5.10 5.79 5.58
N LEU A 19 3.99 5.06 5.40
CA LEU A 19 3.61 3.97 6.30
C LEU A 19 4.64 2.83 6.28
N ALA A 20 5.04 2.36 5.11
CA ALA A 20 6.04 1.29 4.97
C ALA A 20 7.40 1.67 5.54
N PHE A 21 7.78 2.95 5.54
CA PHE A 21 9.09 3.37 6.07
C PHE A 21 9.02 4.01 7.46
N GLY A 22 7.82 4.16 8.03
CA GLY A 22 7.60 4.65 9.39
C GLY A 22 7.77 3.58 10.49
N SER A 23 7.99 2.32 10.12
CA SER A 23 8.13 1.18 11.04
C SER A 23 9.46 0.47 10.82
N GLU A 24 10.12 0.06 11.92
CA GLU A 24 11.37 -0.70 11.87
C GLU A 24 11.20 -2.06 11.19
N VAL A 25 10.11 -2.78 11.48
CA VAL A 25 9.82 -4.08 10.85
C VAL A 25 9.66 -3.93 9.35
N HIS A 26 8.89 -2.94 8.91
CA HIS A 26 8.64 -2.71 7.49
C HIS A 26 9.92 -2.32 6.74
N LYS A 27 10.78 -1.49 7.37
CA LYS A 27 12.10 -1.15 6.84
C LYS A 27 12.97 -2.40 6.67
N ARG A 28 13.07 -3.25 7.71
CA ARG A 28 13.88 -4.48 7.67
C ARG A 28 13.36 -5.46 6.62
N VAL A 29 12.05 -5.60 6.47
CA VAL A 29 11.44 -6.41 5.40
C VAL A 29 11.85 -5.87 4.02
N PHE A 30 11.76 -4.55 3.79
CA PHE A 30 12.17 -3.98 2.52
C PHE A 30 13.67 -4.17 2.22
N GLU A 31 14.54 -4.04 3.23
CA GLU A 31 15.97 -4.28 3.09
C GLU A 31 16.26 -5.73 2.69
N GLU A 32 15.63 -6.70 3.36
CA GLU A 32 15.78 -8.13 3.02
C GLU A 32 15.32 -8.42 1.58
N LEU A 33 14.19 -7.83 1.17
CA LEU A 33 13.67 -7.98 -0.19
C LEU A 33 14.54 -7.31 -1.26
N CYS A 34 15.42 -6.38 -0.90
CA CYS A 34 16.39 -5.80 -1.83
C CYS A 34 17.61 -6.72 -2.06
N GLU A 35 17.86 -7.66 -1.16
CA GLU A 35 19.00 -8.57 -1.22
C GLU A 35 18.65 -9.86 -1.96
N ASP A 36 17.49 -10.47 -1.66
CA ASP A 36 17.06 -11.72 -2.32
C ASP A 36 15.52 -11.90 -2.35
N TRP A 37 15.08 -12.92 -3.09
CA TRP A 37 13.71 -13.38 -3.07
C TRP A 37 13.41 -14.08 -1.74
N ARG A 38 12.33 -13.68 -1.07
CA ARG A 38 11.88 -14.31 0.18
C ARG A 38 10.40 -14.64 0.16
N THR A 39 10.02 -15.71 0.84
CA THR A 39 8.61 -15.97 1.15
C THR A 39 8.18 -15.19 2.41
N GLU A 40 6.88 -15.03 2.59
CA GLU A 40 6.32 -14.40 3.80
C GLU A 40 6.68 -15.19 5.06
N ALA A 41 6.73 -16.52 4.98
CA ALA A 41 7.14 -17.39 6.09
C ALA A 41 8.61 -17.15 6.49
N GLU A 42 9.53 -17.10 5.51
CA GLU A 42 10.95 -16.82 5.75
C GLU A 42 11.15 -15.44 6.40
N LEU A 43 10.45 -14.42 5.92
CA LEU A 43 10.49 -13.08 6.51
C LEU A 43 9.92 -13.07 7.93
N SER A 44 8.80 -13.77 8.16
CA SER A 44 8.16 -13.84 9.48
C SER A 44 9.07 -14.49 10.52
N GLU A 45 9.83 -15.53 10.13
CA GLU A 45 10.85 -16.14 10.98
C GLU A 45 12.00 -15.16 11.29
N LEU A 46 12.55 -14.50 10.26
CA LEU A 46 13.66 -13.54 10.41
C LEU A 46 13.31 -12.32 11.27
N MET A 47 12.07 -11.85 11.17
CA MET A 47 11.60 -10.67 11.91
C MET A 47 10.99 -11.01 13.27
N SER A 48 10.60 -12.28 13.47
CA SER A 48 9.81 -12.72 14.63
C SER A 48 8.51 -11.91 14.82
N ASP A 49 7.90 -11.49 13.70
CA ASP A 49 6.68 -10.67 13.66
C ASP A 49 5.88 -10.95 12.38
N GLU A 50 5.06 -12.00 12.41
CA GLU A 50 4.22 -12.42 11.28
C GLU A 50 3.24 -11.32 10.84
N ARG A 51 2.57 -10.65 11.79
CA ARG A 51 1.58 -9.60 11.48
C ARG A 51 2.26 -8.37 10.88
N GLY A 52 3.41 -7.97 11.42
CA GLY A 52 4.20 -6.88 10.89
C GLY A 52 4.71 -7.18 9.49
N VAL A 53 5.17 -8.41 9.23
CA VAL A 53 5.60 -8.84 7.90
C VAL A 53 4.45 -8.83 6.90
N HIS A 54 3.29 -9.41 7.24
CA HIS A 54 2.10 -9.39 6.39
C HIS A 54 1.74 -7.96 5.96
N ARG A 55 1.59 -7.07 6.93
CA ARG A 55 1.31 -5.64 6.70
C ARG A 55 2.39 -4.96 5.85
N SER A 56 3.67 -5.30 6.06
CA SER A 56 4.79 -4.78 5.25
C SER A 56 4.59 -5.13 3.78
N LEU A 57 4.31 -6.40 3.48
CA LEU A 57 4.15 -6.89 2.12
C LEU A 57 2.96 -6.25 1.43
N GLU A 58 1.84 -6.04 2.12
CA GLU A 58 0.70 -5.32 1.58
C GLU A 58 1.03 -3.85 1.23
N LEU A 59 1.68 -3.13 2.14
CA LEU A 59 2.07 -1.73 1.91
C LEU A 59 3.07 -1.59 0.77
N LEU A 60 4.06 -2.49 0.71
CA LEU A 60 5.05 -2.50 -0.36
C LEU A 60 4.43 -2.85 -1.72
N LYS A 61 3.45 -3.79 -1.76
CA LYS A 61 2.67 -4.09 -2.98
C LYS A 61 1.88 -2.87 -3.43
N LYS A 62 1.14 -2.22 -2.54
CA LYS A 62 0.37 -1.00 -2.84
C LYS A 62 1.26 0.15 -3.34
N SER A 63 2.50 0.21 -2.85
CA SER A 63 3.50 1.20 -3.28
C SER A 63 4.14 0.86 -4.64
N GLY A 64 3.94 -0.36 -5.15
CA GLY A 64 4.58 -0.88 -6.35
C GLY A 64 6.09 -1.05 -6.16
N LEU A 65 6.53 -1.37 -4.94
CA LEU A 65 7.93 -1.56 -4.59
C LEU A 65 8.38 -3.03 -4.61
N VAL A 66 7.44 -3.96 -4.68
CA VAL A 66 7.74 -5.40 -4.70
C VAL A 66 7.17 -6.06 -5.94
N GLU A 67 7.94 -7.01 -6.44
CA GLU A 67 7.58 -7.96 -7.48
C GLU A 67 7.27 -9.30 -6.81
N THR A 68 6.39 -10.09 -7.42
CA THR A 68 6.02 -11.41 -6.89
C THR A 68 6.18 -12.49 -7.94
N LYS A 69 6.58 -13.68 -7.52
CA LYS A 69 6.58 -14.90 -8.35
C LYS A 69 6.18 -16.10 -7.49
N TRP A 70 5.76 -17.19 -8.13
CA TRP A 70 5.53 -18.46 -7.45
C TRP A 70 6.84 -19.23 -7.30
N LYS A 71 7.14 -19.69 -6.08
CA LYS A 71 8.21 -20.66 -5.79
C LYS A 71 7.71 -22.04 -6.15
N MET A 72 8.48 -22.76 -6.95
CA MET A 72 8.15 -24.15 -7.28
C MET A 72 8.33 -25.01 -6.02
N PRO A 73 7.26 -25.65 -5.51
CA PRO A 73 7.36 -26.43 -4.29
C PRO A 73 8.13 -27.73 -4.54
N LYS A 74 8.70 -28.29 -3.46
CA LYS A 74 9.16 -29.68 -3.51
C LYS A 74 7.95 -30.62 -3.66
N PRO A 75 8.13 -31.85 -4.16
CA PRO A 75 7.02 -32.81 -4.25
C PRO A 75 6.32 -33.00 -2.90
N GLY A 76 5.02 -32.67 -2.84
CA GLY A 76 4.19 -32.77 -1.63
C GLY A 76 3.99 -31.46 -0.86
N GLU A 77 4.68 -30.38 -1.23
CA GLU A 77 4.49 -29.04 -0.64
C GLU A 77 3.55 -28.18 -1.50
N SER A 78 2.94 -27.17 -0.88
CA SER A 78 2.12 -26.18 -1.60
C SER A 78 3.01 -25.08 -2.17
N PRO A 79 2.70 -24.55 -3.38
CA PRO A 79 3.45 -23.45 -3.94
C PRO A 79 3.35 -22.21 -3.05
N GLU A 80 4.48 -21.56 -2.78
CA GLU A 80 4.56 -20.35 -1.97
C GLU A 80 4.86 -19.13 -2.85
N LYS A 81 4.31 -17.97 -2.47
CA LYS A 81 4.61 -16.69 -3.14
C LYS A 81 5.94 -16.15 -2.61
N GLU A 82 6.86 -15.82 -3.52
CA GLU A 82 8.10 -15.11 -3.22
C GLU A 82 8.00 -13.64 -3.62
N TYR A 83 8.67 -12.80 -2.85
CA TYR A 83 8.71 -11.35 -2.97
C TYR A 83 10.15 -10.89 -3.21
N HIS A 84 10.33 -9.81 -3.97
CA HIS A 84 11.63 -9.15 -4.16
C HIS A 84 11.44 -7.69 -4.58
N SER A 85 12.38 -6.81 -4.23
CA SER A 85 12.43 -5.42 -4.66
C SER A 85 13.68 -5.17 -5.51
N SER A 86 13.49 -4.73 -6.74
CA SER A 86 14.59 -4.31 -7.62
C SER A 86 14.88 -2.80 -7.54
N TYR A 87 14.19 -2.07 -6.66
CA TYR A 87 14.27 -0.61 -6.56
C TYR A 87 15.37 -0.17 -5.60
N SER A 88 16.17 0.82 -6.01
CA SER A 88 17.17 1.44 -5.12
C SER A 88 17.16 2.97 -5.16
N ARG A 89 16.25 3.56 -5.94
CA ARG A 89 16.13 5.00 -6.15
C ARG A 89 14.66 5.36 -6.20
N VAL A 90 14.33 6.54 -5.72
CA VAL A 90 13.00 7.12 -5.83
C VAL A 90 13.11 8.50 -6.49
N GLN A 91 12.15 8.82 -7.34
CA GLN A 91 11.96 10.14 -7.93
C GLN A 91 10.51 10.55 -7.69
N ALA A 92 10.29 11.62 -6.94
CA ALA A 92 8.99 12.25 -6.83
C ALA A 92 8.83 13.30 -7.94
N ASN A 93 7.78 13.18 -8.75
CA ASN A 93 7.53 14.01 -9.93
C ASN A 93 6.03 14.38 -9.98
N PHE A 94 5.60 15.23 -9.06
CA PHE A 94 4.23 15.74 -9.01
C PHE A 94 4.21 17.20 -8.52
N VAL A 95 3.11 17.88 -8.78
CA VAL A 95 2.76 19.18 -8.22
C VAL A 95 1.34 19.06 -7.68
N CYS A 96 1.11 19.50 -6.44
CA CYS A 96 -0.20 19.52 -5.81
C CYS A 96 -0.34 20.76 -4.92
N PRO A 97 -1.57 21.16 -4.57
CA PRO A 97 -1.82 22.10 -3.48
C PRO A 97 -1.11 21.68 -2.20
N LEU A 98 -0.72 22.66 -1.38
CA LEU A 98 -0.06 22.38 -0.09
C LEU A 98 -1.05 21.74 0.89
N GLU A 99 -2.32 22.10 0.79
CA GLU A 99 -3.43 21.55 1.56
C GLU A 99 -3.61 20.05 1.27
N ASP A 100 -3.56 19.64 0.00
CA ASP A 100 -3.62 18.22 -0.37
C ASP A 100 -2.41 17.46 0.19
N LEU A 101 -1.21 18.03 0.11
CA LEU A 101 0.00 17.40 0.64
C LEU A 101 -0.07 17.26 2.17
N SER A 102 -0.55 18.28 2.88
CA SER A 102 -0.65 18.26 4.34
C SER A 102 -1.66 17.22 4.81
N GLU A 103 -2.80 17.08 4.12
CA GLU A 103 -3.78 16.03 4.39
C GLU A 103 -3.20 14.62 4.15
N LEU A 104 -2.51 14.41 3.03
CA LEU A 104 -1.88 13.12 2.72
C LEU A 104 -0.83 12.73 3.76
N ILE A 105 -0.01 13.67 4.22
CA ILE A 105 0.95 13.43 5.29
C ILE A 105 0.22 13.15 6.61
N TYR A 106 -0.80 13.95 6.96
CA TYR A 106 -1.56 13.76 8.20
C TYR A 106 -2.20 12.35 8.27
N ILE A 107 -2.78 11.88 7.16
CA ILE A 107 -3.35 10.53 7.04
C ILE A 107 -2.34 9.43 7.34
N THR A 108 -1.04 9.64 7.15
CA THR A 108 -0.02 8.62 7.49
C THR A 108 0.17 8.45 8.99
N SER A 109 -0.16 9.47 9.77
CA SER A 109 0.02 9.51 11.23
C SER A 109 -1.26 9.26 12.03
N MET A 110 -2.42 9.29 11.38
CA MET A 110 -3.71 8.97 12.03
C MET A 110 -3.68 7.54 12.59
N SER A 111 -4.42 7.28 13.65
CA SER A 111 -4.64 5.91 14.12
C SER A 111 -5.58 5.13 13.20
N ASP A 112 -5.52 3.80 13.25
CA ASP A 112 -6.46 2.96 12.50
C ASP A 112 -7.91 3.17 12.99
N ASP A 113 -8.09 3.50 14.29
CA ASP A 113 -9.39 3.84 14.88
C ASP A 113 -9.98 5.13 14.30
N GLU A 114 -9.18 6.19 14.13
CA GLU A 114 -9.62 7.46 13.56
C GLU A 114 -10.03 7.35 12.08
N LEU A 115 -9.44 6.41 11.34
CA LEU A 115 -9.76 6.22 9.92
C LEU A 115 -10.86 5.21 9.67
N ARG A 116 -11.10 4.27 10.58
CA ARG A 116 -12.01 3.13 10.38
C ARG A 116 -13.36 3.57 9.86
N ASP A 117 -14.06 4.44 10.60
CA ASP A 117 -15.41 4.90 10.24
C ASP A 117 -15.45 5.52 8.83
N THR A 118 -14.43 6.29 8.47
CA THR A 118 -14.37 6.92 7.14
C THR A 118 -14.12 5.88 6.06
N THR A 119 -13.20 4.93 6.29
CA THR A 119 -12.88 3.88 5.31
C THR A 119 -14.03 2.90 5.12
N GLU A 120 -14.79 2.60 6.18
CA GLU A 120 -16.01 1.78 6.11
C GLU A 120 -17.08 2.46 5.28
N ARG A 121 -17.36 3.75 5.53
CA ARG A 121 -18.30 4.52 4.71
C ARG A 121 -17.88 4.58 3.23
N ILE A 122 -16.58 4.72 2.95
CA ILE A 122 -16.08 4.65 1.57
C ILE A 122 -16.39 3.27 0.96
N ARG A 123 -16.11 2.17 1.67
CA ARG A 123 -16.41 0.81 1.19
C ARG A 123 -17.89 0.61 0.89
N GLU A 124 -18.78 1.07 1.78
CA GLU A 124 -20.23 0.96 1.61
C GLU A 124 -20.71 1.69 0.36
N ILE A 125 -20.30 2.95 0.17
CA ILE A 125 -20.68 3.76 -0.99
C ILE A 125 -20.15 3.15 -2.30
N VAL A 126 -18.91 2.64 -2.28
CA VAL A 126 -18.29 1.94 -3.42
C VAL A 126 -19.01 0.63 -3.73
N ALA A 127 -19.38 -0.15 -2.71
CA ALA A 127 -20.14 -1.39 -2.87
C ALA A 127 -21.54 -1.14 -3.47
N ASN A 128 -22.14 0.01 -3.18
CA ASN A 128 -23.39 0.47 -3.77
C ASN A 128 -23.23 1.06 -5.19
N GLY A 129 -22.03 0.98 -5.78
CA GLY A 129 -21.75 1.33 -7.18
C GLY A 129 -21.22 2.74 -7.40
N ASN A 130 -21.10 3.58 -6.35
CA ASN A 130 -20.51 4.90 -6.49
C ASN A 130 -18.99 4.85 -6.31
N THR A 131 -18.28 4.66 -7.42
CA THR A 131 -16.83 4.52 -7.43
C THR A 131 -16.08 5.83 -7.69
N SER A 132 -16.76 6.93 -8.02
CA SER A 132 -16.10 8.16 -8.47
C SER A 132 -15.58 8.99 -7.30
N LEU A 133 -14.31 9.40 -7.34
CA LEU A 133 -13.73 10.27 -6.32
C LEU A 133 -14.44 11.61 -6.17
N SER A 134 -14.91 12.20 -7.27
CA SER A 134 -15.67 13.45 -7.24
C SER A 134 -17.06 13.30 -6.62
N ASN A 135 -17.66 12.11 -6.72
CA ASN A 135 -18.95 11.83 -6.09
C ASN A 135 -18.74 11.54 -4.60
N LEU A 136 -17.77 10.66 -4.27
CA LEU A 136 -17.39 10.35 -2.90
C LEU A 136 -17.03 11.62 -2.11
N SER A 137 -16.27 12.53 -2.72
CA SER A 137 -15.90 13.82 -2.12
C SER A 137 -17.11 14.66 -1.75
N ARG A 138 -18.10 14.75 -2.66
CA ARG A 138 -19.35 15.49 -2.41
C ARG A 138 -20.23 14.83 -1.36
N GLU A 139 -20.35 13.50 -1.41
CA GLU A 139 -21.23 12.72 -0.52
C GLU A 139 -20.68 12.65 0.91
N LEU A 140 -19.36 12.49 1.06
CA LEU A 140 -18.70 12.41 2.36
C LEU A 140 -18.30 13.79 2.90
N ASN A 141 -18.38 14.84 2.09
CA ASN A 141 -17.88 16.18 2.40
C ASN A 141 -16.39 16.16 2.82
N LEU A 142 -15.58 15.44 2.04
CA LEU A 142 -14.14 15.29 2.22
C LEU A 142 -13.41 15.67 0.94
N SER A 143 -12.15 16.10 1.04
CA SER A 143 -11.33 16.35 -0.14
C SER A 143 -11.07 15.04 -0.91
N GLN A 144 -10.75 15.17 -2.21
CA GLN A 144 -10.34 14.01 -2.99
C GLN A 144 -8.97 13.47 -2.57
N ALA A 145 -8.06 14.35 -2.09
CA ALA A 145 -6.76 13.94 -1.57
C ALA A 145 -6.92 13.06 -0.34
N PHE A 146 -7.79 13.45 0.59
CA PHE A 146 -8.12 12.68 1.78
C PHE A 146 -8.68 11.30 1.41
N ILE A 147 -9.70 11.25 0.55
CA ILE A 147 -10.33 9.97 0.16
C ILE A 147 -9.31 9.05 -0.54
N ARG A 148 -8.46 9.58 -1.43
CA ARG A 148 -7.38 8.80 -2.05
C ARG A 148 -6.40 8.26 -1.03
N GLY A 149 -5.93 9.11 -0.12
CA GLY A 149 -4.98 8.74 0.93
C GLY A 149 -5.56 7.66 1.85
N ALA A 150 -6.78 7.86 2.33
CA ALA A 150 -7.51 6.91 3.15
C ALA A 150 -7.70 5.57 2.43
N ALA A 151 -8.10 5.57 1.16
CA ALA A 151 -8.27 4.36 0.36
C ALA A 151 -6.94 3.63 0.11
N LYS A 152 -5.82 4.35 -0.10
CA LYS A 152 -4.50 3.73 -0.26
C LYS A 152 -3.95 3.13 1.03
N ARG A 153 -4.34 3.69 2.19
CA ARG A 153 -4.00 3.15 3.49
C ARG A 153 -4.86 1.94 3.86
N ALA A 154 -6.17 2.00 3.62
CA ALA A 154 -7.12 0.99 4.03
C ALA A 154 -6.91 -0.36 3.34
N GLU A 155 -7.15 -1.44 4.08
CA GLU A 155 -7.39 -2.77 3.53
C GLU A 155 -8.75 -2.82 2.83
N GLY A 156 -8.86 -3.64 1.78
CA GLY A 156 -10.11 -3.81 1.02
C GLY A 156 -10.41 -2.72 -0.02
N LEU A 157 -9.56 -1.69 -0.17
CA LEU A 157 -9.75 -0.59 -1.12
C LEU A 157 -8.57 -0.43 -2.07
N ALA A 158 -8.86 -0.01 -3.30
CA ALA A 158 -7.87 0.29 -4.33
C ALA A 158 -8.22 1.58 -5.08
N VAL A 159 -7.20 2.41 -5.34
CA VAL A 159 -7.34 3.63 -6.16
C VAL A 159 -6.97 3.30 -7.61
N ARG A 160 -7.88 3.59 -8.55
CA ARG A 160 -7.67 3.45 -10.00
C ARG A 160 -8.02 4.73 -10.74
N GLY A 161 -7.02 5.56 -10.99
CA GLY A 161 -7.21 6.85 -11.68
C GLY A 161 -8.13 7.77 -10.86
N GLN A 162 -9.34 8.03 -11.36
CA GLN A 162 -10.36 8.85 -10.68
C GLN A 162 -11.41 8.01 -9.91
N ARG A 163 -11.15 6.71 -9.72
CA ARG A 163 -12.08 5.79 -9.06
C ARG A 163 -11.48 5.12 -7.82
N ILE A 164 -12.36 4.78 -6.88
CA ILE A 164 -12.12 3.83 -5.80
C ILE A 164 -12.86 2.54 -6.10
N GLU A 165 -12.18 1.42 -5.99
CA GLU A 165 -12.72 0.07 -6.19
C GLU A 165 -12.45 -0.76 -4.93
N LEU A 166 -13.29 -1.77 -4.67
CA LEU A 166 -12.97 -2.79 -3.66
C LEU A 166 -11.77 -3.60 -4.18
N SER A 167 -10.74 -3.76 -3.35
CA SER A 167 -9.63 -4.65 -3.72
C SER A 167 -10.14 -6.09 -3.70
N LYS A 168 -9.82 -6.88 -4.72
CA LYS A 168 -10.00 -8.32 -4.65
C LYS A 168 -8.91 -8.85 -3.72
N ASP A 169 -9.30 -9.63 -2.71
CA ASP A 169 -8.33 -10.42 -1.95
C ASP A 169 -7.64 -11.37 -2.95
N GLU A 170 -6.39 -11.08 -3.27
CA GLU A 170 -5.51 -12.08 -3.87
C GLU A 170 -4.90 -12.86 -2.70
N GLY A 171 -5.63 -13.90 -2.27
CA GLY A 171 -5.13 -14.91 -1.35
C GLY A 171 -3.87 -15.60 -1.85
#